data_AF-A0AAV8YMX2-F1
#
_entry.id   AF-A0AAV8YMX2-F1
#
_cell.length_a   1.000
_cell.length_b   1.000
_cell.length_c   1.000
_cell.angle_alpha   90.00
_cell.angle_beta   90.00
_cell.angle_gamma   90.00
#
_symmetry.space_group_name_H-M   'P 1'
#
loop_
_entity.id
_entity.type
_entity.pdbx_description
1 polymer ?
#
loop_
_entity_poly.entity_id
_entity_poly.type
_entity_poly.pdbx_seq_one_letter_code
_entity_poly.pdbx_strand_id
1 'polypeptide(L)'
;MIGYGDRARTQCEVVRLFRETHPDLPPLNQGTISKIEAQYREMGHVRKVPSMRQAVVDDDTKLNLLLALEENPITPTRQLARDIE
;
A
#
# COMPACT_ATOMS: atom_id res chain seq x y z
N MET A 1 7.58 0.98 22.22
CA MET A 1 6.18 0.75 22.60
C MET A 1 5.45 2.07 22.57
N ILE A 2 4.41 2.15 21.76
CA ILE A 2 3.58 3.36 21.65
C ILE A 2 2.66 3.39 22.87
N GLY A 3 3.05 4.17 23.87
CA GLY A 3 2.26 4.45 25.07
C GLY A 3 1.40 5.68 24.89
N TYR A 4 0.28 5.76 25.62
CA TYR A 4 -0.45 7.01 25.80
C TYR A 4 0.15 7.69 27.04
N GLY A 5 0.90 8.78 26.86
CA GLY A 5 1.70 9.41 27.92
C GLY A 5 2.95 8.60 28.32
N ASP A 6 3.37 8.68 29.58
CA ASP A 6 4.63 8.09 30.10
C ASP A 6 4.61 6.57 30.30
N ARG A 7 3.53 5.88 29.93
CA ARG A 7 3.40 4.42 30.15
C ARG A 7 3.69 3.65 28.87
N ALA A 8 4.89 3.06 28.79
CA ALA A 8 5.20 2.04 27.81
C ALA A 8 4.37 0.78 28.10
N ARG A 9 3.35 0.50 27.27
CA ARG A 9 2.50 -0.70 27.39
C ARG A 9 3.07 -1.86 26.61
N THR A 10 3.00 -3.06 27.17
CA THR A 10 3.44 -4.27 26.49
C THR A 10 2.56 -4.58 25.28
N GLN A 11 3.09 -5.30 24.27
CA GLN A 11 2.29 -5.66 23.09
C GLN A 11 1.02 -6.45 23.48
N CYS A 12 1.11 -7.31 24.50
CA CYS A 12 -0.02 -8.06 25.05
C CYS A 12 -1.11 -7.14 25.63
N GLU A 13 -0.71 -6.10 26.37
CA GLU A 13 -1.64 -5.12 26.91
C GLU A 13 -2.33 -4.32 25.81
N VAL A 14 -1.62 -4.00 24.72
CA VAL A 14 -2.21 -3.29 23.57
C VAL A 14 -3.22 -4.19 22.86
N VAL A 15 -2.95 -5.50 22.69
CA VAL A 15 -3.95 -6.44 22.15
C VAL A 15 -5.19 -6.46 23.04
N ARG A 16 -5.01 -6.59 24.36
CA ARG A 16 -6.12 -6.67 25.30
C ARG A 16 -6.97 -5.40 25.27
N LEU A 17 -6.31 -4.25 25.35
CA LEU A 17 -6.98 -2.96 25.30
C LEU A 17 -7.74 -2.76 23.99
N PHE A 18 -7.15 -3.12 22.84
CA PHE A 18 -7.82 -2.97 21.54
C PHE A 18 -9.11 -3.79 21.46
N ARG A 19 -9.11 -5.01 22.04
CA ARG A 19 -10.31 -5.85 22.11
C ARG A 19 -11.36 -5.25 23.04
N GLU A 20 -10.94 -4.66 24.16
CA GLU A 20 -11.84 -3.99 25.11
C GLU A 20 -12.47 -2.71 24.51
N THR A 21 -11.72 -1.93 23.74
CA THR A 21 -12.18 -0.65 23.17
C THR A 21 -12.92 -0.78 21.84
N HIS A 22 -12.63 -1.84 21.08
CA HIS A 22 -13.23 -2.08 19.77
C HIS A 22 -13.76 -3.52 19.65
N PRO A 23 -14.84 -3.85 20.37
CA PRO A 23 -15.40 -5.20 20.37
C PRO A 23 -15.97 -5.62 19.01
N ASP A 24 -16.39 -4.65 18.18
CA ASP A 24 -16.99 -4.90 16.86
C ASP A 24 -15.94 -5.17 15.76
N LEU A 25 -14.66 -4.95 16.05
CA LEU A 25 -13.58 -5.16 15.08
C LEU A 25 -12.96 -6.55 15.23
N PRO A 26 -12.42 -7.13 14.13
CA PRO A 26 -11.68 -8.38 14.20
C PRO A 26 -10.54 -8.31 15.23
N PRO A 27 -10.33 -9.35 16.04
CA PRO A 27 -9.30 -9.34 17.06
C PRO A 27 -7.91 -9.21 16.42
N LEU A 28 -7.16 -8.21 16.87
CA LEU A 28 -5.75 -8.09 16.51
C LEU A 28 -4.92 -9.18 17.19
N ASN A 29 -3.86 -9.61 16.49
CA ASN A 29 -2.85 -10.50 17.03
C ASN A 29 -1.59 -9.70 17.44
N GLN A 30 -0.84 -10.22 18.40
CA GLN A 30 0.42 -9.63 18.87
C GLN A 30 1.41 -9.43 17.73
N GLY A 31 1.51 -10.39 16.80
CA GLY A 31 2.38 -10.27 15.62
C GLY A 31 2.04 -9.07 14.74
N THR A 32 0.75 -8.71 14.63
CA THR A 32 0.30 -7.53 13.88
C THR A 32 0.78 -6.25 14.56
N ILE A 33 0.67 -6.18 15.90
CA ILE A 33 1.15 -5.04 16.68
C ILE A 33 2.67 -4.93 16.59
N SER A 34 3.40 -6.04 16.62
CA SER A 34 4.85 -6.04 16.48
C SER A 34 5.30 -5.50 15.12
N LYS A 35 4.59 -5.86 14.03
CA LYS A 35 4.88 -5.34 12.68
C LYS A 35 4.58 -3.84 12.58
N ILE A 36 3.45 -3.41 13.14
CA ILE A 36 3.06 -2.00 13.18
C ILE A 36 4.08 -1.19 14.00
N GLU A 37 4.52 -1.70 15.15
CA GLU A 37 5.54 -1.07 15.98
C GLU A 37 6.87 -0.95 15.22
N ALA A 38 7.32 -2.02 14.55
CA ALA A 38 8.52 -2.00 13.74
C ALA A 38 8.44 -0.94 12.63
N GLN A 39 7.33 -0.92 11.89
CA GLN A 39 7.08 0.07 10.83
C GLN A 39 7.09 1.50 11.37
N TYR A 40 6.46 1.74 12.53
CA TYR A 40 6.45 3.06 13.15
C TYR A 40 7.85 3.49 13.61
N ARG A 41 8.65 2.59 14.18
CA ARG A 41 10.02 2.89 14.60
C ARG A 41 10.93 3.21 13.40
N GLU A 42 10.71 2.55 12.28
CA GLU A 42 11.50 2.74 11.06
C GLU A 42 11.09 4.00 10.30
N MET A 43 9.80 4.21 10.06
CA MET A 43 9.28 5.26 9.17
C MET A 43 8.77 6.50 9.92
N GLY A 44 8.65 6.44 11.26
CA GLY A 44 8.01 7.48 12.07
C GLY A 44 6.49 7.56 11.92
N HIS A 45 5.89 6.71 11.07
CA HIS A 45 4.45 6.66 10.83
C HIS A 45 3.98 5.27 10.41
N VAL A 46 2.70 4.98 10.61
CA VAL A 46 2.05 3.76 10.12
C VAL A 46 1.15 4.12 8.93
N ARG A 47 1.76 4.32 7.75
CA ARG A 47 1.00 4.57 6.53
C ARG A 47 0.73 3.24 5.83
N LYS A 48 -0.51 3.04 5.38
CA LYS A 48 -0.87 1.88 4.55
C LYS A 48 -0.06 1.97 3.25
N VAL A 49 0.79 0.97 3.00
CA VAL A 49 1.51 0.87 1.73
C VAL A 49 0.45 0.74 0.63
N PRO A 50 0.38 1.66 -0.35
CA PRO A 50 -0.54 1.49 -1.46
C PRO A 50 -0.22 0.17 -2.15
N SER A 51 -1.24 -0.64 -2.41
CA SER A 51 -1.10 -1.90 -3.13
C SER A 51 -0.48 -1.62 -4.50
N MET A 52 0.83 -1.81 -4.63
CA MET A 52 1.53 -1.75 -5.92
C MET A 52 1.16 -2.98 -6.74
N ARG A 53 0.01 -2.90 -7.40
CA ARG A 53 -0.26 -3.60 -8.65
C ARG A 53 -0.76 -2.58 -9.66
N GLN A 54 0.07 -1.60 -9.98
CA GLN A 54 -0.06 -0.88 -11.24
C GLN A 54 0.84 -1.61 -12.22
N ALA A 55 0.29 -2.01 -13.37
CA ALA A 55 1.11 -2.48 -14.48
C ALA A 55 2.03 -1.30 -14.84
N VAL A 56 3.30 -1.42 -14.48
CA VAL A 56 4.30 -0.39 -14.80
C VAL A 56 4.63 -0.58 -16.26
N VAL A 57 3.96 0.21 -17.10
CA VAL A 57 4.37 0.39 -18.50
C VAL A 57 5.60 1.30 -18.45
N ASP A 58 6.67 0.86 -19.11
CA ASP A 58 7.93 1.59 -19.16
C ASP A 58 7.77 2.92 -19.92
N ASP A 59 8.58 3.92 -19.60
CA ASP A 59 8.41 5.27 -20.18
C ASP A 59 8.67 5.29 -21.69
N ASP A 60 9.57 4.44 -22.19
CA ASP A 60 9.81 4.31 -23.64
C ASP A 60 8.59 3.71 -24.35
N THR A 61 7.94 2.71 -23.74
CA THR A 61 6.70 2.14 -24.28
C THR A 61 5.54 3.14 -24.28
N LYS A 62 5.46 4.03 -23.28
CA LYS A 62 4.47 5.12 -23.29
C LYS A 62 4.74 6.12 -24.41
N LEU A 63 6.00 6.48 -24.63
CA LEU A 63 6.37 7.43 -25.67
C LEU A 63 6.03 6.86 -27.06
N ASN A 64 6.35 5.59 -27.31
CA ASN A 64 6.02 4.93 -28.57
C ASN A 64 4.51 4.84 -28.82
N LEU A 65 3.70 4.57 -27.78
CA LEU A 65 2.24 4.60 -27.88
C LEU A 65 1.70 5.98 -28.27
N LEU A 66 2.25 7.04 -27.68
CA LEU A 66 1.82 8.41 -27.95
C LEU A 66 2.17 8.84 -29.37
N LEU A 67 3.37 8.51 -29.85
CA LEU A 67 3.79 8.77 -31.23
C LEU A 67 2.90 8.04 -32.23
N ALA A 68 2.60 6.76 -31.99
CA ALA A 68 1.75 5.98 -32.89
C ALA A 68 0.29 6.50 -32.95
N LEU A 69 -0.22 7.05 -31.84
CA LEU A 69 -1.53 7.73 -31.81
C LEU A 69 -1.52 9.06 -32.55
N GLU A 70 -0.43 9.82 -32.47
CA GLU A 70 -0.27 11.09 -33.20
C GLU A 70 -0.18 10.85 -34.70
N GLU A 71 0.60 9.84 -35.13
CA GLU A 71 0.77 9.50 -36.54
C GLU A 71 -0.51 8.95 -37.17
N ASN A 72 -1.30 8.16 -36.44
CA ASN A 72 -2.53 7.56 -36.94
C ASN A 72 -3.67 7.60 -35.89
N PRO A 73 -4.38 8.75 -35.75
CA PRO A 73 -5.36 8.96 -34.69
C PRO A 73 -6.63 8.12 -34.82
N ILE A 74 -6.85 7.51 -35.98
CA ILE A 74 -7.99 6.62 -36.26
C ILE A 74 -7.73 5.16 -35.85
N THR A 75 -6.48 4.82 -35.54
CA THR A 75 -6.12 3.45 -35.19
C THR A 75 -6.73 3.08 -33.83
N PRO A 76 -7.46 1.97 -33.72
CA PRO A 76 -8.05 1.57 -32.45
C PRO A 76 -6.93 1.25 -31.44
N THR A 77 -7.06 1.77 -30.23
CA THR A 77 -6.10 1.58 -29.12
C THR A 77 -5.80 0.11 -28.81
N ARG A 78 -6.76 -0.79 -29.08
CA ARG A 78 -6.58 -2.24 -28.94
C ARG A 78 -5.58 -2.83 -29.94
N GLN A 79 -5.48 -2.26 -31.13
CA GLN A 79 -4.54 -2.69 -32.16
C GLN A 79 -3.14 -2.17 -31.82
N LEU A 80 -3.03 -0.90 -31.44
CA LEU A 80 -1.78 -0.31 -30.94
C LEU A 80 -1.19 -1.06 -29.76
N ALA A 81 -2.02 -1.52 -28.82
CA ALA A 81 -1.57 -2.32 -27.69
C ALA A 81 -1.02 -3.71 -28.09
N ARG A 82 -1.44 -4.26 -29.23
CA ARG A 82 -0.95 -5.56 -29.74
C ARG A 82 0.34 -5.43 -30.54
N ASP A 83 0.53 -4.29 -31.19
CA ASP A 83 1.71 -4.04 -32.04
C ASP A 83 2.97 -3.74 -31.20
N ILE A 84 2.83 -3.55 -29.88
CA ILE A 84 3.89 -3.17 -28.93
C ILE A 84 4.27 -4.33 -27.99
N GLU A 85 3.54 -5.46 -28.03
CA GLU A 85 3.90 -6.72 -27.35
C GLU A 85 5.02 -7.47 -28.10
#